data_AF-W1P139-F1
#
_entry.id   AF-W1P139-F1
#
_cell.length_a   1.000
_cell.length_b   1.000
_cell.length_c   1.000
_cell.angle_alpha   90.00
_cell.angle_beta   90.00
_cell.angle_gamma   90.00
#
_symmetry.space_group_name_H-M   'P 1'
#
loop_
_entity.id
_entity.type
_entity.pdbx_description
1 polymer ?
#
loop_
_entity_poly.entity_id
_entity_poly.type
_entity_poly.pdbx_seq_one_letter_code
_entity_poly.pdbx_strand_id
1 'polypeptide(L)' 'MAEHDWVILNTMKSMSIGDGVMSLSLSEGECELMYMRARFEHKVGSKDTESYHILNPNGLGGHELSVFLIRSG' A
#
# COMPACT_ATOMS: atom_id res chain seq x y z
N MET A 1 9.86 9.26 10.26
CA MET A 1 8.84 8.23 10.50
C MET A 1 8.22 8.57 11.83
N ALA A 2 6.96 9.00 11.81
CA ALA A 2 6.22 9.30 13.02
C ALA A 2 5.88 7.99 13.77
N GLU A 3 5.61 8.06 15.07
CA GLU A 3 5.30 6.88 15.90
C GLU A 3 4.10 6.09 15.34
N HIS A 4 3.11 6.79 14.77
CA HIS A 4 1.94 6.19 14.14
C HIS A 4 2.28 5.37 12.89
N ASP A 5 3.32 5.74 12.12
CA ASP A 5 3.73 4.99 10.92
C ASP A 5 4.11 3.55 11.27
N TRP A 6 4.79 3.37 12.40
CA TRP A 6 5.23 2.05 12.84
C TRP A 6 4.06 1.17 13.27
N VAL A 7 3.08 1.74 13.97
CA VAL A 7 1.84 1.05 14.38
C VAL A 7 1.05 0.59 13.15
N ILE A 8 0.90 1.48 12.16
CA ILE A 8 0.25 1.18 10.89
C ILE A 8 0.98 0.04 10.16
N LEU A 9 2.29 0.18 9.95
CA LEU A 9 3.09 -0.82 9.24
C LEU A 9 3.09 -2.17 9.95
N ASN A 10 3.13 -2.19 11.28
CA ASN A 10 3.10 -3.43 12.04
C ASN A 10 1.73 -4.12 11.93
N THR A 11 0.64 -3.36 11.96
CA THR A 11 -0.72 -3.90 11.80
C THR A 11 -0.94 -4.41 10.38
N MET A 12 -0.43 -3.70 9.37
CA MET A 12 -0.51 -4.13 7.98
C MET A 12 0.15 -5.48 7.73
N LYS A 13 1.17 -5.90 8.52
CA LYS A 13 1.83 -7.21 8.36
C LYS A 13 0.89 -8.40 8.56
N SER A 14 -0.10 -8.31 9.45
CA SER A 14 -1.02 -9.40 9.75
C SER A 14 -2.21 -9.49 8.78
N MET A 15 -2.40 -8.49 7.91
CA MET A 15 -3.52 -8.45 6.97
C MET A 15 -3.32 -9.39 5.78
N SER A 16 -4.40 -10.00 5.31
CA SER A 16 -4.37 -10.76 4.05
C SER A 16 -4.50 -9.82 2.83
N ILE A 17 -4.40 -10.36 1.62
CA ILE A 17 -4.62 -9.58 0.39
C ILE A 17 -6.07 -9.06 0.37
N GLY A 18 -6.29 -7.82 -0.07
CA GLY A 18 -7.60 -7.17 -0.18
C GLY A 18 -7.52 -5.66 0.02
N ASP A 19 -8.65 -4.99 -0.13
CA ASP A 19 -8.88 -3.62 0.33
C ASP A 19 -9.73 -3.63 1.60
N GLY A 20 -9.59 -2.59 2.44
CA GLY A 20 -10.39 -2.48 3.65
C GLY A 20 -10.16 -1.19 4.43
N VAL A 21 -10.95 -1.01 5.48
CA VAL A 21 -10.79 0.08 6.46
C VAL A 21 -10.24 -0.53 7.75
N MET A 22 -9.24 0.11 8.33
CA MET A 22 -8.65 -0.23 9.61
C MET A 22 -8.85 0.95 10.56
N SER A 23 -9.53 0.71 11.68
CA SER A 23 -9.56 1.67 12.79
C SER A 23 -8.33 1.46 13.65
N LEU A 24 -7.48 2.49 13.77
CA LEU A 24 -6.31 2.51 14.64
C LEU A 24 -6.54 3.50 15.77
N SER A 25 -6.46 3.03 17.01
CA SER A 25 -6.36 3.91 18.18
C SER A 25 -4.93 4.43 18.29
N LEU A 26 -4.70 5.67 17.87
CA LEU A 26 -3.42 6.37 17.97
C LEU A 26 -3.43 7.32 19.17
N SER A 27 -2.27 7.80 19.62
CA SER A 27 -2.16 8.72 20.77
C SER A 27 -2.96 10.02 20.58
N GLU A 28 -3.27 10.38 19.34
CA GLU A 28 -4.00 11.59 18.95
C GLU A 28 -5.51 11.34 18.71
N GLY A 29 -5.99 10.10 18.88
CA GLY A 29 -7.39 9.71 18.69
C GLY A 29 -7.58 8.48 17.79
N GLU A 30 -8.83 8.15 17.51
CA GLU A 30 -9.20 7.11 16.54
C GLU A 30 -8.91 7.61 15.11
N CYS A 31 -8.14 6.84 14.34
CA CYS A 31 -7.84 7.10 12.94
C CYS A 31 -8.42 5.98 12.08
N GLU A 32 -9.22 6.34 11.08
CA GLU A 32 -9.67 5.40 10.05
C GLU A 32 -8.71 5.42 8.86
N LEU A 33 -8.00 4.31 8.67
CA LEU A 33 -7.08 4.11 7.57
C LEU A 33 -7.68 3.17 6.53
N MET A 34 -7.90 3.66 5.30
CA MET A 34 -8.17 2.79 4.16
C MET A 34 -6.87 2.21 3.63
N TYR A 35 -6.84 0.90 3.39
CA TYR A 35 -5.67 0.21 2.89
C TYR A 35 -6.03 -0.71 1.71
N MET A 36 -5.04 -0.96 0.86
CA MET A 36 -5.08 -2.03 -0.14
C MET A 36 -3.77 -2.82 -0.05
N ARG A 37 -3.86 -4.13 0.17
CA ARG A 37 -2.73 -5.05 0.20
C ARG A 37 -2.90 -6.04 -0.94
N ALA A 38 -1.97 -6.06 -1.89
CA ALA A 38 -2.02 -6.99 -3.00
C ALA A 38 -0.61 -7.48 -3.37
N ARG A 39 -0.54 -8.55 -4.17
CA ARG A 39 0.70 -8.90 -4.86
C ARG A 39 0.94 -7.86 -5.93
N PHE A 40 2.18 -7.40 -6.06
CA PHE A 40 2.55 -6.44 -7.07
C PHE A 40 3.88 -6.80 -7.71
N GLU A 41 4.08 -6.32 -8.93
CA GLU A 41 5.37 -6.25 -9.59
C GLU A 41 5.95 -4.85 -9.41
N HIS A 42 7.17 -4.77 -8.87
CA HIS A 42 7.90 -3.51 -8.72
C HIS A 42 8.90 -3.35 -9.87
N LYS A 43 8.80 -2.23 -10.57
CA LYS A 43 9.71 -1.85 -11.66
C LYS A 43 10.34 -0.50 -11.41
N VAL A 44 11.67 -0.48 -11.36
CA VAL A 44 12.48 0.74 -11.29
C VAL A 44 12.82 1.17 -12.71
N GLY A 45 12.35 2.35 -13.11
CA GLY A 45 12.65 2.93 -14.43
C GLY A 45 13.96 3.71 -14.42
N SER A 46 14.13 4.61 -13.45
CA SER A 46 15.33 5.43 -13.28
C SER A 46 15.60 5.69 -11.79
N LYS A 47 16.64 6.46 -11.47
CA LYS A 47 16.91 6.91 -10.09
C LYS A 47 15.71 7.64 -9.47
N ASP A 48 14.91 8.30 -10.30
CA ASP A 48 13.82 9.18 -9.86
C ASP A 48 12.45 8.63 -10.25
N THR A 49 12.37 7.39 -10.75
CA THR A 49 11.12 6.81 -11.27
C THR A 49 10.99 5.35 -10.92
N GLU A 50 9.88 5.03 -10.26
CA GLU A 50 9.49 3.66 -9.91
C GLU A 50 7.99 3.45 -10.18
N SER A 51 7.62 2.19 -10.37
CA SER A 51 6.25 1.79 -10.68
C SER A 51 5.88 0.47 -10.01
N TYR A 52 4.63 0.37 -9.58
CA TYR A 52 4.07 -0.77 -8.87
C TYR A 52 2.81 -1.23 -9.59
N HIS A 53 2.81 -2.46 -10.11
CA HIS A 53 1.69 -3.04 -10.84
C HIS A 53 1.00 -4.09 -9.98
N ILE A 54 -0.24 -3.83 -9.55
CA ILE A 54 -1.02 -4.79 -8.77
C ILE A 54 -1.43 -5.96 -9.66
N LEU A 55 -1.05 -7.16 -9.24
CA LEU A 55 -1.31 -8.39 -9.95
C LEU A 55 -2.62 -9.00 -9.47
N ASN A 56 -3.52 -9.30 -10.41
CA ASN A 56 -4.70 -10.09 -10.12
C ASN A 56 -4.26 -11.51 -9.68
N PRO A 57 -4.61 -11.97 -8.47
CA PRO A 57 -4.14 -13.25 -7.95
C PRO A 57 -4.62 -14.47 -8.75
N ASN A 58 -5.68 -14.30 -9.55
CA ASN A 58 -6.30 -15.39 -10.32
C ASN A 58 -5.99 -15.34 -11.83
N GLY A 59 -5.21 -14.37 -12.32
CA GLY A 59 -4.83 -14.23 -13.74
C GLY A 59 -5.99 -14.00 -14.73
N LEU A 60 -7.24 -14.01 -14.26
CA LEU A 60 -8.45 -13.74 -15.03
C LEU A 60 -8.77 -12.25 -14.86
N GLY A 61 -8.73 -11.52 -15.98
CA GLY A 61 -8.73 -10.06 -16.05
C GLY A 61 -9.74 -9.36 -15.14
N GLY A 62 -9.24 -8.88 -14.00
CA GLY A 62 -9.84 -7.83 -13.17
C GLY A 62 -9.05 -6.53 -13.30
N HIS A 63 -9.46 -5.50 -12.55
CA HIS A 63 -8.84 -4.17 -12.61
C HIS A 63 -7.37 -4.23 -12.19
N GLU A 64 -6.47 -3.98 -13.13
CA GLU A 64 -5.05 -3.76 -12.88
C GLU A 64 -4.86 -2.32 -12.41
N LEU A 65 -4.35 -2.12 -11.19
CA LEU A 65 -3.96 -0.81 -10.69
C LEU A 65 -2.43 -0.68 -10.81
N SER A 66 -1.99 0.37 -11.48
CA SER A 66 -0.57 0.73 -11.57
C SER A 66 -0.33 2.08 -10.88
N VAL A 67 0.62 2.12 -9.95
CA VAL A 67 1.03 3.33 -9.23
C VAL A 67 2.41 3.74 -9.71
N PHE A 68 2.56 5.01 -10.11
CA PHE A 68 3.82 5.59 -10.57
C PHE A 68 4.28 6.66 -9.60
N LEU A 69 5.51 6.55 -9.12
CA LEU A 69 6.12 7.55 -8.25
C LEU A 69 7.28 8.22 -9.00
N ILE A 70 7.26 9.55 -8.99
CA ILE A 70 8.29 10.39 -9.60
C ILE A 70 8.79 11.37 -8.54
N ARG A 71 10.09 11.41 -8.33
CA ARG A 71 10.70 12.40 -7.44
C ARG A 71 10.78 13.75 -8.15
N SER A 72 10.08 14.77 -7.65
CA SER A 72 10.32 16.16 -8.05
C SER A 72 11.63 16.64 -7.42
N GLY A 73 12.53 17.18 -8.23
CA GLY A 73 13.81 17.77 -7.79
C GLY A 73 13.65 19.08 -7.04
#